data_AF-H1YFT7-F1
#
_entry.id   AF-H1YFT7-F1
#
_cell.length_a   1.000
_cell.length_b   1.000
_cell.length_c   1.000
_cell.angle_alpha   90.00
_cell.angle_beta   90.00
_cell.angle_gamma   90.00
#
_symmetry.space_group_name_H-M   'P 1'
#
loop_
_entity.id
_entity.type
_entity.pdbx_description
1 polymer ?
#
loop_
_entity_poly.entity_id
_entity_poly.type
_entity_poly.pdbx_seq_one_letter_code
_entity_poly.pdbx_strand_id
1 'polypeptide(L)'
;MKRKLLRLLGVVLVLASCTKQNVKQQIPDEALKGDAAIDASAVQQTIQGFGGASILAWQADLTSDQRTKAFSTTSGIGMSILRVMVPTSSSSFAAEKPTIDAAKGFGAKVVATAWNAPASMMTGNHLNTASYGAFAAHISSYNTAVGGVYAVSPFNEPNYSGSGWMEATATEVANFVAAQGNNCGAPIMAPEPFNMDQTFINTYLSNATAKANTSFVCGHIYGKTPYNLGSIGKSVWMTEHYTNSSISGDDWGNAMTAAKEIHDCMNSGWAAYVWWYIRRSYGPINESSAITKLGYVMAQYARYVRPGYSKISCTSNPTSGVYVTAYKSGTKLVIVIVNQNAATTYQSFTLSGITVSGFNRYYTNSTSNLASNSLTVTGNTFGINLTGSSVTTLVSN
;
A
#
# COMPACT_ATOMS: atom_id res chain seq x y z
N MET A 1 1.23 -64.83 54.98
CA MET A 1 1.70 -65.86 54.02
C MET A 1 2.64 -65.18 53.03
N LYS A 2 3.96 -65.44 53.08
CA LYS A 2 4.73 -66.26 52.11
C LYS A 2 4.45 -65.80 50.65
N ARG A 3 5.35 -65.24 49.83
CA ARG A 3 6.77 -65.51 49.44
C ARG A 3 7.30 -64.24 48.71
N LYS A 4 8.49 -63.68 48.94
CA LYS A 4 9.87 -64.03 48.51
C LYS A 4 10.04 -64.48 47.03
N LEU A 5 10.76 -63.68 46.22
CA LEU A 5 11.99 -64.04 45.46
C LEU A 5 12.56 -62.78 44.77
N LEU A 6 13.62 -62.13 45.26
CA LEU A 6 15.08 -62.36 45.10
C LEU A 6 15.63 -62.32 43.65
N ARG A 7 16.52 -61.34 43.37
CA ARG A 7 17.94 -61.47 42.97
C ARG A 7 18.53 -60.05 42.76
N LEU A 8 19.51 -59.62 43.57
CA LEU A 8 20.98 -59.71 43.38
C LEU A 8 21.43 -59.05 42.04
N LEU A 9 22.47 -58.20 41.93
CA LEU A 9 23.65 -57.88 42.73
C LEU A 9 24.37 -56.72 42.01
N GLY A 10 25.20 -55.92 42.71
CA GLY A 10 26.33 -55.24 42.07
C GLY A 10 26.45 -53.74 42.34
N VAL A 11 27.04 -53.38 43.48
CA VAL A 11 27.58 -52.04 43.72
C VAL A 11 28.97 -51.97 43.10
N VAL A 12 29.19 -51.05 42.16
CA VAL A 12 30.52 -50.59 41.75
C VAL A 12 30.60 -49.11 42.08
N LEU A 13 31.47 -48.77 43.04
CA LEU A 13 31.91 -47.42 43.31
C LEU A 13 32.77 -46.96 42.12
N VAL A 14 32.36 -45.90 41.42
CA VAL A 14 33.25 -45.16 40.50
C VAL A 14 33.51 -43.80 41.10
N LEU A 15 34.79 -43.57 41.38
CA LEU A 15 35.39 -42.33 41.87
C LEU A 15 35.05 -41.17 40.91
N ALA A 16 34.48 -40.10 41.47
CA ALA A 16 34.24 -38.85 40.77
C ALA A 16 35.58 -38.16 40.44
N SER A 17 35.98 -38.20 39.18
CA SER A 17 36.94 -37.24 38.63
C SER A 17 36.18 -36.02 38.12
N CYS A 18 36.31 -34.90 38.82
CA CYS A 18 35.89 -33.59 38.35
C CYS A 18 36.82 -33.12 37.22
N THR A 19 36.52 -33.49 35.99
CA THR A 19 37.03 -32.78 34.81
C THR A 19 36.13 -31.59 34.52
N LYS A 20 36.69 -30.37 34.60
CA LYS A 20 36.09 -29.15 34.04
C LYS A 20 35.82 -29.40 32.55
N GLN A 21 34.58 -29.73 32.20
CA GLN A 21 34.13 -29.59 30.83
C GLN A 21 34.04 -28.09 30.54
N ASN A 22 34.95 -27.60 29.69
CA ASN A 22 34.72 -26.41 28.91
C ASN A 22 33.51 -26.71 28.02
N VAL A 23 32.30 -26.43 28.53
CA VAL A 23 31.12 -26.29 27.70
C VAL A 23 31.40 -25.07 26.83
N LYS A 24 31.99 -25.28 25.66
CA LYS A 24 31.80 -24.35 24.55
C LYS A 24 30.30 -24.30 24.37
N GLN A 25 29.69 -23.19 24.78
CA GLN A 25 28.33 -22.86 24.39
C GLN A 25 28.33 -22.90 22.87
N GLN A 26 27.81 -23.99 22.33
CA GLN A 26 27.57 -24.13 20.91
C GLN A 26 26.44 -23.14 20.64
N ILE A 27 26.82 -21.99 20.06
CA ILE A 27 25.87 -21.06 19.45
C ILE A 27 25.01 -21.95 18.52
N PRO A 28 23.67 -21.94 18.65
CA PRO A 28 22.85 -22.72 17.74
C PRO A 28 23.23 -22.29 16.33
N ASP A 29 23.49 -23.27 15.47
CA ASP A 29 23.72 -23.08 14.05
C ASP A 29 22.55 -22.24 13.51
N GLU A 30 22.75 -20.93 13.34
CA GLU A 30 21.77 -20.09 12.66
C GLU A 30 21.77 -20.60 11.23
N ALA A 31 20.81 -21.47 10.91
CA ALA A 31 20.55 -21.87 9.55
C ALA A 31 20.53 -20.58 8.72
N LEU A 32 21.53 -20.42 7.84
CA LEU A 32 21.69 -19.24 7.00
C LEU A 32 20.37 -19.00 6.26
N LYS A 33 19.62 -18.04 6.77
CA LYS A 33 18.40 -17.52 6.16
C LYS A 33 18.80 -16.83 4.86
N GLY A 34 17.99 -16.98 3.81
CA GLY A 34 18.40 -16.58 2.45
C GLY A 34 18.73 -15.09 2.36
N ASP A 35 19.67 -14.74 1.49
CA ASP A 35 20.16 -13.36 1.37
C ASP A 35 19.19 -12.45 0.59
N ALA A 36 18.96 -11.25 1.12
CA ALA A 36 18.21 -10.21 0.43
C ALA A 36 19.15 -9.39 -0.47
N ALA A 37 19.43 -9.90 -1.67
CA ALA A 37 20.20 -9.17 -2.66
C ALA A 37 19.37 -7.98 -3.20
N ILE A 38 19.94 -6.77 -3.19
CA ILE A 38 19.34 -5.52 -3.67
C ILE A 38 20.26 -4.93 -4.73
N ASP A 39 19.74 -4.74 -5.94
CA ASP A 39 20.46 -4.14 -7.06
C ASP A 39 19.86 -2.79 -7.42
N ALA A 40 20.56 -1.72 -7.03
CA ALA A 40 20.14 -0.35 -7.27
C ALA A 40 20.33 0.10 -8.73
N SER A 41 21.01 -0.68 -9.58
CA SER A 41 21.09 -0.43 -11.02
C SER A 41 19.87 -0.94 -11.78
N ALA A 42 19.23 -1.99 -11.27
CA ALA A 42 18.02 -2.58 -11.84
C ALA A 42 16.74 -1.83 -11.38
N VAL A 43 16.46 -0.72 -12.05
CA VAL A 43 15.28 0.13 -11.80
C VAL A 43 14.00 -0.51 -12.35
N GLN A 44 12.93 -0.46 -11.55
CA GLN A 44 11.58 -0.93 -11.88
C GLN A 44 10.61 0.27 -11.96
N GLN A 45 9.38 0.15 -11.45
CA GLN A 45 8.38 1.21 -11.54
C GLN A 45 8.72 2.43 -10.67
N THR A 46 8.36 3.62 -11.13
CA THR A 46 8.36 4.84 -10.33
C THR A 46 7.16 4.87 -9.39
N ILE A 47 7.41 5.05 -8.10
CA ILE A 47 6.40 5.16 -7.06
C ILE A 47 5.71 6.51 -7.14
N GLN A 48 4.39 6.46 -7.14
CA GLN A 48 3.50 7.61 -7.31
C GLN A 48 2.93 8.08 -5.98
N GLY A 49 2.84 7.19 -5.00
CA GLY A 49 2.52 7.52 -3.62
C GLY A 49 1.68 6.47 -2.91
N PHE A 50 1.34 6.79 -1.67
CA PHE A 50 0.50 5.99 -0.79
C PHE A 50 -0.56 6.91 -0.20
N GLY A 51 -1.80 6.44 -0.06
CA GLY A 51 -2.90 7.34 0.25
C GLY A 51 -4.12 6.67 0.85
N GLY A 52 -5.19 7.45 0.93
CA GLY A 52 -6.52 6.95 1.24
C GLY A 52 -7.61 7.87 0.70
N ALA A 53 -8.85 7.45 0.83
CA ALA A 53 -10.04 8.17 0.43
C ALA A 53 -10.63 9.04 1.55
N SER A 54 -11.12 10.23 1.19
CA SER A 54 -12.04 11.03 1.99
C SER A 54 -13.31 11.25 1.18
N ILE A 55 -14.42 10.64 1.60
CA ILE A 55 -15.70 10.71 0.90
C ILE A 55 -16.71 11.47 1.75
N LEU A 56 -16.78 12.78 1.53
CA LEU A 56 -17.62 13.69 2.30
C LEU A 56 -19.13 13.38 2.17
N ALA A 57 -19.55 12.87 1.02
CA ALA A 57 -20.95 12.51 0.78
C ALA A 57 -21.49 11.46 1.77
N TRP A 58 -20.63 10.66 2.38
CA TRP A 58 -21.00 9.50 3.20
C TRP A 58 -20.57 9.60 4.66
N GLN A 59 -19.71 10.56 4.99
CA GLN A 59 -19.24 10.79 6.35
C GLN A 59 -18.73 12.22 6.52
N ALA A 60 -18.57 12.66 7.77
CA ALA A 60 -18.00 13.97 8.07
C ALA A 60 -16.64 14.17 7.38
N ASP A 61 -16.33 15.41 6.99
CA ASP A 61 -15.01 15.73 6.44
C ASP A 61 -13.88 15.45 7.45
N LEU A 62 -12.64 15.33 6.98
CA LEU A 62 -11.48 15.29 7.85
C LEU A 62 -11.32 16.63 8.58
N THR A 63 -11.07 16.60 9.89
CA THR A 63 -10.71 17.79 10.65
C THR A 63 -9.30 18.28 10.31
N SER A 64 -8.94 19.51 10.70
CA SER A 64 -7.57 20.03 10.51
C SER A 64 -6.49 19.12 11.12
N ASP A 65 -6.75 18.57 12.31
CA ASP A 65 -5.87 17.61 12.97
C ASP A 65 -5.76 16.30 12.16
N GLN A 66 -6.89 15.76 11.68
CA GLN A 66 -6.90 14.54 10.87
C GLN A 66 -6.20 14.72 9.52
N ARG A 67 -6.33 15.88 8.87
CA ARG A 67 -5.60 16.22 7.63
C ARG A 67 -4.08 16.26 7.89
N THR A 68 -3.67 16.89 8.98
CA THR A 68 -2.25 16.92 9.39
C THR A 68 -1.74 15.50 9.66
N LYS A 69 -2.49 14.70 10.42
CA LYS A 69 -2.16 13.30 10.71
C LYS A 69 -2.17 12.41 9.48
N ALA A 70 -2.95 12.70 8.45
CA ALA A 70 -2.94 11.95 7.20
C ALA A 70 -1.68 12.28 6.37
N PHE A 71 -1.42 13.57 6.11
CA PHE A 71 -0.52 13.98 5.04
C PHE A 71 0.88 14.46 5.49
N SER A 72 1.05 14.91 6.73
CA SER A 72 2.37 15.35 7.22
C SER A 72 3.35 14.18 7.27
N THR A 73 4.55 14.34 6.69
CA THR A 73 5.63 13.34 6.78
C THR A 73 6.36 13.36 8.12
N THR A 74 6.19 14.42 8.91
CA THR A 74 6.89 14.62 10.18
C THR A 74 6.05 14.14 11.36
N SER A 75 4.79 14.59 11.42
CA SER A 75 3.88 14.33 12.53
C SER A 75 2.75 13.35 12.19
N GLY A 76 2.51 13.08 10.90
CA GLY A 76 1.41 12.25 10.40
C GLY A 76 1.90 11.03 9.62
N ILE A 77 1.01 10.33 8.92
CA ILE A 77 1.31 9.12 8.16
C ILE A 77 2.17 9.43 6.94
N GLY A 78 2.14 10.67 6.44
CA GLY A 78 2.88 11.06 5.25
C GLY A 78 2.19 10.61 3.96
N MET A 79 0.87 10.44 3.94
CA MET A 79 0.15 10.14 2.71
C MET A 79 0.46 11.18 1.63
N SER A 80 0.61 10.71 0.39
CA SER A 80 0.94 11.51 -0.79
C SER A 80 -0.09 11.39 -1.90
N ILE A 81 -1.16 10.63 -1.66
CA ILE A 81 -2.34 10.56 -2.52
C ILE A 81 -3.59 10.74 -1.63
N LEU A 82 -4.50 11.60 -2.08
CA LEU A 82 -5.85 11.71 -1.56
C LEU A 82 -6.81 11.30 -2.67
N ARG A 83 -7.70 10.34 -2.39
CA ARG A 83 -8.82 10.01 -3.28
C ARG A 83 -10.11 10.67 -2.76
N VAL A 84 -10.88 11.27 -3.66
CA VAL A 84 -12.15 11.94 -3.34
C VAL A 84 -13.24 11.52 -4.33
N MET A 85 -14.49 11.80 -3.97
CA MET A 85 -15.64 11.62 -4.85
C MET A 85 -15.83 12.86 -5.72
N VAL A 86 -16.28 12.65 -6.96
CA VAL A 86 -16.98 13.67 -7.75
C VAL A 86 -18.47 13.60 -7.38
N PRO A 87 -19.04 14.56 -6.63
CA PRO A 87 -20.45 14.51 -6.24
C PRO A 87 -21.39 14.59 -7.44
N THR A 88 -22.59 14.04 -7.33
CA THR A 88 -23.60 14.14 -8.40
C THR A 88 -24.26 15.52 -8.50
N SER A 89 -24.20 16.32 -7.43
CA SER A 89 -24.70 17.70 -7.42
C SER A 89 -23.54 18.71 -7.39
N SER A 90 -23.57 19.67 -8.31
CA SER A 90 -22.58 20.76 -8.36
C SER A 90 -22.62 21.68 -7.14
N SER A 91 -23.77 21.76 -6.46
CA SER A 91 -23.91 22.50 -5.20
C SER A 91 -23.02 21.95 -4.08
N SER A 92 -22.56 20.70 -4.19
CA SER A 92 -21.71 20.04 -3.20
C SER A 92 -20.21 20.23 -3.45
N PHE A 93 -19.81 20.72 -4.63
CA PHE A 93 -18.39 20.76 -5.01
C PHE A 93 -17.52 21.62 -4.10
N ALA A 94 -18.05 22.78 -3.67
CA ALA A 94 -17.31 23.69 -2.82
C ALA A 94 -16.94 23.08 -1.45
N ALA A 95 -17.75 22.12 -0.97
CA ALA A 95 -17.53 21.47 0.32
C ALA A 95 -16.33 20.49 0.32
N GLU A 96 -15.89 20.02 -0.85
CA GLU A 96 -14.72 19.13 -0.97
C GLU A 96 -13.38 19.88 -0.80
N LYS A 97 -13.38 21.20 -1.03
CA LYS A 97 -12.16 22.02 -1.10
C LYS A 97 -11.28 21.96 0.16
N PRO A 98 -11.81 22.04 1.39
CA PRO A 98 -10.96 22.13 2.58
C PRO A 98 -9.98 20.97 2.76
N THR A 99 -10.40 19.73 2.51
CA THR A 99 -9.51 18.55 2.59
C THR A 99 -8.61 18.44 1.36
N ILE A 100 -9.11 18.77 0.16
CA ILE A 100 -8.33 18.82 -1.08
C ILE A 100 -7.16 19.82 -0.95
N ASP A 101 -7.45 21.05 -0.52
CA ASP A 101 -6.47 22.13 -0.41
C ASP A 101 -5.42 21.82 0.67
N ALA A 102 -5.84 21.22 1.80
CA ALA A 102 -4.92 20.78 2.82
C ALA A 102 -3.99 19.66 2.31
N ALA A 103 -4.52 18.65 1.61
CA ALA A 103 -3.72 17.57 1.03
C ALA A 103 -2.70 18.11 0.02
N LYS A 104 -3.12 19.01 -0.87
CA LYS A 104 -2.22 19.73 -1.80
C LYS A 104 -1.16 20.54 -1.07
N GLY A 105 -1.51 21.19 0.05
CA GLY A 105 -0.58 21.94 0.89
C GLY A 105 0.55 21.08 1.47
N PHE A 106 0.31 19.78 1.68
CA PHE A 106 1.33 18.79 2.05
C PHE A 106 2.01 18.11 0.83
N GLY A 107 1.69 18.54 -0.39
CA GLY A 107 2.24 18.01 -1.64
C GLY A 107 1.60 16.69 -2.11
N ALA A 108 0.42 16.33 -1.60
CA ALA A 108 -0.30 15.14 -2.06
C ALA A 108 -0.95 15.36 -3.42
N LYS A 109 -0.97 14.31 -4.25
CA LYS A 109 -1.78 14.24 -5.47
C LYS A 109 -3.22 13.98 -5.08
N VAL A 110 -4.15 14.75 -5.64
CA VAL A 110 -5.59 14.53 -5.43
C VAL A 110 -6.13 13.83 -6.67
N VAL A 111 -6.73 12.66 -6.50
CA VAL A 111 -7.44 11.95 -7.58
C VAL A 111 -8.93 11.89 -7.24
N ALA A 112 -9.80 12.08 -8.24
CA ALA A 112 -11.23 12.13 -8.03
C ALA A 112 -11.95 11.08 -8.87
N THR A 113 -12.91 10.36 -8.27
CA THR A 113 -13.69 9.33 -8.96
C THR A 113 -15.18 9.61 -8.87
N ALA A 114 -15.91 9.44 -9.96
CA ALA A 114 -17.37 9.46 -9.96
C ALA A 114 -17.95 8.06 -9.66
N TRP A 115 -18.80 7.95 -8.65
CA TRP A 115 -19.62 6.74 -8.41
C TRP A 115 -20.87 6.73 -9.28
N ASN A 116 -21.42 7.90 -9.57
CA ASN A 116 -22.61 8.09 -10.38
C ASN A 116 -22.51 9.40 -11.16
N ALA A 117 -23.18 9.47 -12.30
CA ALA A 117 -23.50 10.73 -12.96
C ALA A 117 -24.73 11.39 -12.28
N PRO A 118 -25.00 12.69 -12.54
CA PRO A 118 -26.29 13.29 -12.19
C PRO A 118 -27.46 12.43 -12.72
N ALA A 119 -28.52 12.27 -11.93
CA ALA A 119 -29.62 11.34 -12.24
C ALA A 119 -30.28 11.61 -13.61
N SER A 120 -30.35 12.87 -14.04
CA SER A 120 -30.85 13.27 -15.36
C SER A 120 -30.02 12.76 -16.55
N MET A 121 -28.80 12.29 -16.30
CA MET A 121 -27.88 11.75 -17.29
C MET A 121 -27.90 10.22 -17.34
N MET A 122 -28.66 9.57 -16.46
CA MET A 122 -28.67 8.12 -16.29
C MET A 122 -29.99 7.49 -16.76
N THR A 123 -29.93 6.21 -17.12
CA THR A 123 -31.11 5.35 -17.33
C THR A 123 -30.89 4.06 -16.54
N GLY A 124 -31.62 3.93 -15.43
CA GLY A 124 -31.25 2.94 -14.40
C GLY A 124 -29.86 3.25 -13.86
N ASN A 125 -29.00 2.22 -13.79
CA ASN A 125 -27.61 2.34 -13.34
C ASN A 125 -26.62 2.63 -14.47
N HIS A 126 -27.10 2.95 -15.69
CA HIS A 126 -26.21 3.18 -16.83
C HIS A 126 -26.20 4.63 -17.26
N LEU A 127 -25.02 5.13 -17.65
CA LEU A 127 -24.87 6.45 -18.25
C LEU A 127 -25.51 6.45 -19.65
N ASN A 128 -26.42 7.38 -19.91
CA ASN A 128 -26.96 7.56 -21.26
C ASN A 128 -25.85 8.08 -22.19
N THR A 129 -25.66 7.43 -23.34
CA THR A 129 -24.66 7.83 -24.34
C THR A 129 -24.87 9.24 -24.86
N ALA A 130 -26.13 9.69 -24.97
CA ALA A 130 -26.47 11.07 -25.33
C ALA A 130 -25.99 12.09 -24.27
N SER A 131 -25.74 11.65 -23.04
CA SER A 131 -25.28 12.48 -21.91
C SER A 131 -23.76 12.47 -21.73
N TYR A 132 -22.99 11.79 -22.57
CA TYR A 132 -21.52 11.70 -22.43
C TYR A 132 -20.85 13.08 -22.32
N GLY A 133 -21.21 14.00 -23.23
CA GLY A 133 -20.66 15.36 -23.19
C GLY A 133 -21.09 16.13 -21.94
N ALA A 134 -22.34 15.98 -21.50
CA ALA A 134 -22.85 16.63 -20.30
C ALA A 134 -22.18 16.08 -19.02
N PHE A 135 -21.90 14.78 -18.95
CA PHE A 135 -21.21 14.18 -17.82
C PHE A 135 -19.74 14.57 -17.77
N ALA A 136 -19.05 14.62 -18.92
CA ALA A 136 -17.68 15.14 -18.98
C ALA A 136 -17.61 16.62 -18.53
N ALA A 137 -18.58 17.45 -18.95
CA ALA A 137 -18.71 18.83 -18.48
C ALA A 137 -18.96 18.92 -16.97
N HIS A 138 -19.76 18.00 -16.40
CA HIS A 138 -19.97 17.91 -14.95
C HIS A 138 -18.64 17.62 -14.21
N ILE A 139 -17.87 16.63 -14.65
CA ILE A 139 -16.54 16.32 -14.09
C ILE A 139 -15.58 17.50 -14.24
N SER A 140 -15.59 18.18 -15.40
CA SER A 140 -14.76 19.37 -15.65
C SER A 140 -15.12 20.54 -14.74
N SER A 141 -16.42 20.75 -14.50
CA SER A 141 -16.89 21.77 -13.57
C SER A 141 -16.52 21.45 -12.12
N TYR A 142 -16.54 20.18 -11.71
CA TYR A 142 -16.00 19.73 -10.43
C TYR A 142 -14.51 20.07 -10.31
N ASN A 143 -13.71 19.63 -11.29
CA ASN A 143 -12.27 19.87 -11.32
C ASN A 143 -11.94 21.37 -11.21
N THR A 144 -12.69 22.22 -11.92
CA THR A 144 -12.56 23.68 -11.83
C THR A 144 -12.94 24.18 -10.43
N ALA A 145 -14.10 23.76 -9.90
CA ALA A 145 -14.60 24.19 -8.61
C ALA A 145 -13.66 23.83 -7.45
N VAL A 146 -12.96 22.70 -7.51
CA VAL A 146 -12.00 22.28 -6.48
C VAL A 146 -10.56 22.79 -6.71
N GLY A 147 -10.34 23.62 -7.73
CA GLY A 147 -9.03 24.20 -8.02
C GLY A 147 -8.04 23.20 -8.60
N GLY A 148 -8.51 22.30 -9.44
CA GLY A 148 -7.73 21.28 -10.15
C GLY A 148 -7.49 20.00 -9.33
N VAL A 149 -7.51 18.85 -9.99
CA VAL A 149 -7.06 17.56 -9.43
C VAL A 149 -5.96 16.97 -10.31
N TYR A 150 -5.19 16.03 -9.77
CA TYR A 150 -4.12 15.33 -10.49
C TYR A 150 -4.68 14.45 -11.61
N ALA A 151 -5.78 13.74 -11.34
CA ALA A 151 -6.49 12.94 -12.33
C ALA A 151 -7.96 12.71 -11.92
N VAL A 152 -8.79 12.39 -12.90
CA VAL A 152 -10.20 12.02 -12.70
C VAL A 152 -10.50 10.64 -13.29
N SER A 153 -11.36 9.89 -12.62
CA SER A 153 -11.98 8.67 -13.14
C SER A 153 -13.48 8.88 -13.33
N PRO A 154 -14.02 8.62 -14.53
CA PRO A 154 -15.45 8.74 -14.78
C PRO A 154 -16.28 7.60 -14.18
N PHE A 155 -15.65 6.49 -13.75
CA PHE A 155 -16.36 5.34 -13.19
C PHE A 155 -15.59 4.77 -11.99
N ASN A 156 -16.30 4.60 -10.87
CA ASN A 156 -15.88 3.71 -9.79
C ASN A 156 -16.45 2.32 -10.05
N GLU A 157 -15.61 1.28 -10.05
CA GLU A 157 -16.05 -0.13 -10.03
C GLU A 157 -17.13 -0.46 -11.07
N PRO A 158 -16.93 -0.12 -12.36
CA PRO A 158 -17.95 -0.28 -13.38
C PRO A 158 -18.40 -1.74 -13.57
N ASN A 159 -17.56 -2.70 -13.16
CA ASN A 159 -17.83 -4.15 -13.22
C ASN A 159 -18.38 -4.75 -11.91
N TYR A 160 -18.76 -3.93 -10.92
CA TYR A 160 -19.39 -4.42 -9.70
C TYR A 160 -20.92 -4.33 -9.80
N SER A 161 -21.49 -5.27 -10.54
CA SER A 161 -22.93 -5.32 -10.79
C SER A 161 -23.75 -5.51 -9.52
N GLY A 162 -24.88 -4.82 -9.43
CA GLY A 162 -25.77 -4.87 -8.26
C GLY A 162 -25.32 -4.02 -7.07
N SER A 163 -24.27 -3.21 -7.24
CA SER A 163 -23.78 -2.28 -6.21
C SER A 163 -24.70 -1.06 -6.00
N GLY A 164 -25.54 -0.74 -6.99
CA GLY A 164 -26.34 0.50 -7.01
C GLY A 164 -25.56 1.72 -7.50
N TRP A 165 -24.31 1.54 -7.91
CA TRP A 165 -23.48 2.56 -8.57
C TRP A 165 -23.63 2.50 -10.10
N MET A 166 -23.01 3.44 -10.79
CA MET A 166 -23.05 3.49 -12.25
C MET A 166 -22.25 2.32 -12.84
N GLU A 167 -22.97 1.40 -13.50
CA GLU A 167 -22.43 0.18 -14.09
C GLU A 167 -22.05 0.41 -15.55
N ALA A 168 -20.94 -0.21 -15.98
CA ALA A 168 -20.49 -0.18 -17.37
C ALA A 168 -19.60 -1.39 -17.71
N THR A 169 -19.73 -1.88 -18.93
CA THR A 169 -18.75 -2.78 -19.52
C THR A 169 -17.43 -2.06 -19.80
N ALA A 170 -16.33 -2.81 -19.95
CA ALA A 170 -15.04 -2.24 -20.31
C ALA A 170 -15.09 -1.44 -21.62
N THR A 171 -15.92 -1.88 -22.57
CA THR A 171 -16.16 -1.20 -23.85
C THR A 171 -16.89 0.12 -23.67
N GLU A 172 -17.91 0.20 -22.80
CA GLU A 172 -18.62 1.45 -22.53
C GLU A 172 -17.73 2.48 -21.83
N VAL A 173 -16.92 2.04 -20.85
CA VAL A 173 -15.90 2.91 -20.21
C VAL A 173 -14.90 3.42 -21.26
N ALA A 174 -14.42 2.53 -22.14
CA ALA A 174 -13.52 2.90 -23.23
C ALA A 174 -14.15 3.90 -24.20
N ASN A 175 -15.41 3.70 -24.58
CA ASN A 175 -16.14 4.60 -25.48
C ASN A 175 -16.32 5.99 -24.88
N PHE A 176 -16.66 6.09 -23.58
CA PHE A 176 -16.71 7.37 -22.90
C PHE A 176 -15.35 8.07 -22.90
N VAL A 177 -14.27 7.37 -22.50
CA VAL A 177 -12.94 7.98 -22.44
C VAL A 177 -12.42 8.36 -23.82
N ALA A 178 -12.69 7.56 -24.85
CA ALA A 178 -12.34 7.87 -26.23
C ALA A 178 -13.06 9.14 -26.72
N ALA A 179 -14.36 9.26 -26.44
CA ALA A 179 -15.18 10.36 -26.93
C ALA A 179 -15.00 11.66 -26.12
N GLN A 180 -14.81 11.55 -24.80
CA GLN A 180 -14.94 12.69 -23.88
C GLN A 180 -13.83 12.80 -22.84
N GLY A 181 -12.87 11.88 -22.76
CA GLY A 181 -11.83 11.89 -21.72
C GLY A 181 -11.07 13.22 -21.64
N ASN A 182 -10.75 13.82 -22.79
CA ASN A 182 -10.06 15.11 -22.84
C ASN A 182 -10.93 16.32 -22.42
N ASN A 183 -12.25 16.14 -22.34
CA ASN A 183 -13.21 17.18 -21.94
C ASN A 183 -13.50 17.18 -20.44
N CYS A 184 -12.97 16.21 -19.68
CA CYS A 184 -13.13 16.13 -18.22
C CYS A 184 -12.30 17.15 -17.43
N GLY A 185 -11.48 17.97 -18.11
CA GLY A 185 -10.72 19.06 -17.49
C GLY A 185 -9.48 18.64 -16.69
N ALA A 186 -9.19 17.35 -16.58
CA ALA A 186 -8.02 16.79 -15.92
C ALA A 186 -7.56 15.49 -16.61
N PRO A 187 -6.31 15.04 -16.39
CA PRO A 187 -5.84 13.74 -16.87
C PRO A 187 -6.77 12.59 -16.46
N ILE A 188 -6.98 11.62 -17.35
CA ILE A 188 -7.85 10.47 -17.07
C ILE A 188 -7.06 9.36 -16.35
N MET A 189 -7.62 8.88 -15.24
CA MET A 189 -7.30 7.57 -14.68
C MET A 189 -8.52 6.65 -14.89
N ALA A 190 -8.29 5.42 -15.33
CA ALA A 190 -9.36 4.46 -15.65
C ALA A 190 -8.77 3.04 -15.76
N PRO A 191 -9.57 1.96 -15.75
CA PRO A 191 -11.03 1.95 -15.68
C PRO A 191 -11.59 1.57 -14.29
N GLU A 192 -10.76 1.49 -13.26
CA GLU A 192 -11.14 1.20 -11.87
C GLU A 192 -12.02 -0.05 -11.66
N PRO A 193 -11.73 -1.22 -12.25
CA PRO A 193 -12.49 -2.42 -11.95
C PRO A 193 -12.30 -2.80 -10.47
N PHE A 194 -13.36 -3.31 -9.85
CA PHE A 194 -13.46 -3.69 -8.42
C PHE A 194 -12.38 -4.67 -7.93
N ASN A 195 -11.85 -5.47 -8.84
CA ASN A 195 -10.98 -6.60 -8.55
C ASN A 195 -9.72 -6.64 -9.45
N MET A 196 -9.33 -5.47 -10.00
CA MET A 196 -8.17 -5.32 -10.89
C MET A 196 -8.25 -6.33 -12.02
N ASP A 197 -9.43 -6.59 -12.60
CA ASP A 197 -9.60 -7.67 -13.57
C ASP A 197 -8.80 -7.41 -14.87
N GLN A 198 -7.88 -8.32 -15.21
CA GLN A 198 -7.00 -8.17 -16.36
C GLN A 198 -7.77 -8.16 -17.68
N THR A 199 -8.84 -8.96 -17.78
CA THR A 199 -9.66 -9.03 -19.00
C THR A 199 -10.39 -7.71 -19.22
N PHE A 200 -10.95 -7.12 -18.16
CA PHE A 200 -11.59 -5.81 -18.19
C PHE A 200 -10.59 -4.72 -18.61
N ILE A 201 -9.40 -4.70 -17.99
CA ILE A 201 -8.33 -3.75 -18.34
C ILE A 201 -7.89 -3.91 -19.79
N ASN A 202 -7.63 -5.13 -20.24
CA ASN A 202 -7.19 -5.40 -21.62
C ASN A 202 -8.27 -5.03 -22.64
N THR A 203 -9.54 -5.31 -22.33
CA THR A 203 -10.67 -4.93 -23.19
C THR A 203 -10.77 -3.40 -23.28
N TYR A 204 -10.67 -2.69 -22.15
CA TYR A 204 -10.65 -1.23 -22.12
C TYR A 204 -9.49 -0.65 -22.96
N LEU A 205 -8.27 -1.18 -22.77
CA LEU A 205 -7.07 -0.72 -23.47
C LEU A 205 -7.01 -1.12 -24.96
N SER A 206 -7.89 -2.01 -25.42
CA SER A 206 -8.00 -2.38 -26.84
C SER A 206 -8.54 -1.24 -27.70
N ASN A 207 -9.26 -0.29 -27.10
CA ASN A 207 -9.64 0.96 -27.76
C ASN A 207 -8.44 1.93 -27.76
N ALA A 208 -7.85 2.13 -28.94
CA ALA A 208 -6.62 2.93 -29.10
C ALA A 208 -6.79 4.39 -28.66
N THR A 209 -7.94 5.02 -28.95
CA THR A 209 -8.23 6.39 -28.54
C THR A 209 -8.41 6.49 -27.03
N ALA A 210 -9.14 5.55 -26.42
CA ALA A 210 -9.28 5.49 -24.97
C ALA A 210 -7.90 5.36 -24.31
N LYS A 211 -7.10 4.38 -24.75
CA LYS A 211 -5.73 4.14 -24.26
C LYS A 211 -4.82 5.37 -24.42
N ALA A 212 -4.96 6.14 -25.49
CA ALA A 212 -4.21 7.37 -25.69
C ALA A 212 -4.62 8.46 -24.67
N ASN A 213 -5.93 8.60 -24.41
CA ASN A 213 -6.48 9.56 -23.45
C ASN A 213 -6.25 9.13 -21.98
N THR A 214 -6.01 7.83 -21.69
CA THR A 214 -5.69 7.35 -20.34
C THR A 214 -4.26 7.70 -19.93
N SER A 215 -4.10 8.39 -18.81
CA SER A 215 -2.78 8.72 -18.26
C SER A 215 -2.16 7.54 -17.49
N PHE A 216 -2.94 6.86 -16.66
CA PHE A 216 -2.52 5.65 -15.96
C PHE A 216 -3.72 4.73 -15.71
N VAL A 217 -3.42 3.43 -15.58
CA VAL A 217 -4.43 2.41 -15.30
C VAL A 217 -4.63 2.30 -13.80
N CYS A 218 -5.88 2.21 -13.38
CA CYS A 218 -6.24 2.01 -11.99
C CYS A 218 -7.28 0.90 -11.83
N GLY A 219 -7.36 0.37 -10.61
CA GLY A 219 -8.23 -0.72 -10.20
C GLY A 219 -8.17 -0.94 -8.69
N HIS A 220 -9.12 -1.70 -8.19
CA HIS A 220 -9.23 -2.09 -6.78
C HIS A 220 -8.89 -3.57 -6.63
N ILE A 221 -8.71 -4.08 -5.42
CA ILE A 221 -8.27 -5.47 -5.20
C ILE A 221 -9.22 -6.30 -4.33
N TYR A 222 -10.50 -5.92 -4.27
CA TYR A 222 -11.47 -6.70 -3.53
C TYR A 222 -11.61 -8.12 -4.11
N GLY A 223 -11.39 -9.12 -3.26
CA GLY A 223 -11.40 -10.53 -3.65
C GLY A 223 -10.25 -10.95 -4.59
N LYS A 224 -9.20 -10.12 -4.73
CA LYS A 224 -8.07 -10.39 -5.63
C LYS A 224 -6.72 -10.19 -4.94
N THR A 225 -5.86 -11.19 -5.02
CA THR A 225 -4.44 -11.01 -4.65
C THR A 225 -3.72 -10.18 -5.70
N PRO A 226 -2.83 -9.22 -5.32
CA PRO A 226 -2.03 -8.48 -6.27
C PRO A 226 -1.20 -9.36 -7.20
N TYR A 227 -1.08 -8.95 -8.46
CA TYR A 227 -0.38 -9.69 -9.50
C TYR A 227 0.20 -8.75 -10.56
N ASN A 228 1.22 -9.23 -11.28
CA ASN A 228 1.85 -8.46 -12.35
C ASN A 228 0.94 -8.45 -13.59
N LEU A 229 0.46 -7.26 -13.99
CA LEU A 229 -0.38 -7.05 -15.17
C LEU A 229 0.40 -7.15 -16.50
N GLY A 230 1.72 -7.30 -16.44
CA GLY A 230 2.60 -7.26 -17.58
C GLY A 230 2.79 -5.84 -18.13
N SER A 231 3.44 -5.75 -19.29
CA SER A 231 3.67 -4.46 -19.95
C SER A 231 2.42 -3.99 -20.70
N ILE A 232 1.51 -3.32 -19.99
CA ILE A 232 0.32 -2.70 -20.58
C ILE A 232 0.57 -1.31 -21.18
N GLY A 233 1.82 -0.80 -21.08
CA GLY A 233 2.24 0.50 -21.60
C GLY A 233 1.76 1.70 -20.78
N LYS A 234 1.28 1.47 -19.55
CA LYS A 234 0.81 2.49 -18.61
C LYS A 234 1.24 2.10 -17.19
N SER A 235 1.41 3.10 -16.32
CA SER A 235 1.57 2.85 -14.88
C SER A 235 0.27 2.27 -14.29
N VAL A 236 0.38 1.43 -13.27
CA VAL A 236 -0.76 0.77 -12.59
C VAL A 236 -0.88 1.29 -11.16
N TRP A 237 -2.06 1.74 -10.77
CA TRP A 237 -2.35 2.29 -9.44
C TRP A 237 -3.45 1.47 -8.77
N MET A 238 -3.21 0.98 -7.56
CA MET A 238 -4.28 0.42 -6.73
C MET A 238 -4.96 1.58 -5.99
N THR A 239 -6.21 1.88 -6.36
CA THR A 239 -6.89 3.12 -5.97
C THR A 239 -7.92 2.96 -4.85
N GLU A 240 -8.22 1.73 -4.43
CA GLU A 240 -9.08 1.47 -3.28
C GLU A 240 -8.94 0.04 -2.77
N HIS A 241 -8.80 -0.11 -1.45
CA HIS A 241 -9.08 -1.35 -0.74
C HIS A 241 -9.20 -1.12 0.77
N TYR A 242 -9.79 -2.09 1.46
CA TYR A 242 -9.59 -2.33 2.88
C TYR A 242 -9.51 -3.84 3.13
N THR A 243 -8.72 -4.28 4.11
CA THR A 243 -8.54 -5.71 4.39
C THR A 243 -9.77 -6.33 5.08
N ASN A 244 -10.29 -5.67 6.12
CA ASN A 244 -11.50 -6.09 6.82
C ASN A 244 -12.17 -4.89 7.51
N SER A 245 -13.37 -4.53 7.07
CA SER A 245 -14.11 -3.37 7.58
C SER A 245 -14.77 -3.59 8.94
N SER A 246 -14.81 -4.82 9.43
CA SER A 246 -15.40 -5.17 10.73
C SER A 246 -14.35 -5.27 11.84
N ILE A 247 -13.06 -5.15 11.51
CA ILE A 247 -11.95 -5.24 12.46
C ILE A 247 -11.28 -3.87 12.59
N SER A 248 -11.00 -3.46 13.83
CA SER A 248 -10.34 -2.19 14.12
C SER A 248 -9.01 -2.04 13.37
N GLY A 249 -8.67 -0.82 12.98
CA GLY A 249 -7.36 -0.48 12.43
C GLY A 249 -6.23 -0.64 13.46
N ASP A 250 -6.57 -0.71 14.76
CA ASP A 250 -5.64 -1.01 15.85
C ASP A 250 -5.42 -2.51 16.09
N ASP A 251 -6.20 -3.37 15.44
CA ASP A 251 -5.93 -4.81 15.47
C ASP A 251 -4.61 -5.10 14.74
N TRP A 252 -3.65 -5.69 15.46
CA TRP A 252 -2.32 -5.91 14.93
C TRP A 252 -2.29 -6.94 13.80
N GLY A 253 -3.13 -7.98 13.87
CA GLY A 253 -3.24 -8.99 12.82
C GLY A 253 -3.74 -8.37 11.50
N ASN A 254 -4.80 -7.56 11.58
CA ASN A 254 -5.36 -6.83 10.45
C ASN A 254 -4.36 -5.84 9.85
N ALA A 255 -3.64 -5.10 10.70
CA ALA A 255 -2.58 -4.19 10.25
C ALA A 255 -1.44 -4.94 9.54
N MET A 256 -1.05 -6.13 10.00
CA MET A 256 -0.04 -6.98 9.35
C MET A 256 -0.52 -7.60 8.03
N THR A 257 -1.82 -7.86 7.88
CA THR A 257 -2.42 -8.23 6.59
C THR A 257 -2.25 -7.09 5.58
N ALA A 258 -2.55 -5.85 5.98
CA ALA A 258 -2.34 -4.69 5.12
C ALA A 258 -0.86 -4.45 4.80
N ALA A 259 0.06 -4.71 5.74
CA ALA A 259 1.51 -4.61 5.49
C ALA A 259 1.96 -5.53 4.34
N LYS A 260 1.45 -6.78 4.35
CA LYS A 260 1.72 -7.76 3.30
C LYS A 260 1.08 -7.38 1.97
N GLU A 261 -0.15 -6.87 2.00
CA GLU A 261 -0.85 -6.41 0.80
C GLU A 261 -0.14 -5.24 0.11
N ILE A 262 0.33 -4.24 0.88
CA ILE A 262 1.12 -3.12 0.34
C ILE A 262 2.41 -3.65 -0.30
N HIS A 263 3.13 -4.56 0.39
CA HIS A 263 4.29 -5.23 -0.18
C HIS A 263 3.97 -5.89 -1.52
N ASP A 264 2.87 -6.65 -1.59
CA ASP A 264 2.51 -7.41 -2.79
C ASP A 264 2.11 -6.52 -3.95
N CYS A 265 1.42 -5.40 -3.69
CA CYS A 265 1.15 -4.38 -4.69
C CYS A 265 2.45 -3.82 -5.27
N MET A 266 3.41 -3.45 -4.41
CA MET A 266 4.70 -2.91 -4.86
C MET A 266 5.54 -3.97 -5.58
N ASN A 267 5.53 -5.22 -5.12
CA ASN A 267 6.22 -6.33 -5.77
C ASN A 267 5.60 -6.70 -7.12
N SER A 268 4.29 -6.49 -7.29
CA SER A 268 3.57 -6.72 -8.55
C SER A 268 3.84 -5.67 -9.63
N GLY A 269 4.66 -4.66 -9.35
CA GLY A 269 4.98 -3.59 -10.30
C GLY A 269 4.02 -2.41 -10.24
N TRP A 270 3.12 -2.35 -9.25
CA TRP A 270 2.17 -1.25 -9.12
C TRP A 270 2.84 -0.05 -8.46
N ALA A 271 2.40 1.14 -8.85
CA ALA A 271 3.05 2.41 -8.56
C ALA A 271 2.40 3.19 -7.41
N ALA A 272 1.16 2.84 -7.04
CA ALA A 272 0.44 3.47 -5.95
C ALA A 272 -0.41 2.46 -5.17
N TYR A 273 -0.66 2.79 -3.90
CA TYR A 273 -1.57 2.07 -3.03
C TYR A 273 -2.44 3.08 -2.27
N VAL A 274 -3.76 2.98 -2.41
CA VAL A 274 -4.71 3.89 -1.78
C VAL A 274 -5.69 3.06 -0.95
N TRP A 275 -5.68 3.26 0.37
CA TRP A 275 -6.68 2.69 1.25
C TRP A 275 -8.06 3.29 0.95
N TRP A 276 -9.12 2.64 1.44
CA TRP A 276 -10.45 3.22 1.42
C TRP A 276 -10.55 4.41 2.39
N TYR A 277 -11.48 4.44 3.35
CA TYR A 277 -11.58 5.62 4.22
C TYR A 277 -10.32 5.88 5.07
N ILE A 278 -9.75 7.08 4.95
CA ILE A 278 -8.65 7.56 5.80
C ILE A 278 -9.10 7.56 7.27
N ARG A 279 -10.26 8.15 7.55
CA ARG A 279 -10.86 8.17 8.88
C ARG A 279 -11.99 7.16 8.98
N ARG A 280 -11.73 6.05 9.68
CA ARG A 280 -12.72 5.02 10.01
C ARG A 280 -12.18 4.10 11.09
N SER A 281 -13.05 3.40 11.82
CA SER A 281 -12.67 2.45 12.87
C SER A 281 -11.69 1.37 12.40
N TYR A 282 -11.82 0.93 11.14
CA TYR A 282 -10.91 0.00 10.46
C TYR A 282 -9.81 0.68 9.63
N GLY A 283 -9.78 2.01 9.64
CA GLY A 283 -8.91 2.84 8.80
C GLY A 283 -7.60 3.25 9.48
N PRO A 284 -6.73 3.96 8.75
CA PRO A 284 -5.44 4.43 9.26
C PRO A 284 -5.55 5.53 10.32
N ILE A 285 -6.68 6.24 10.38
CA ILE A 285 -7.04 7.17 11.46
C ILE A 285 -8.42 6.76 11.98
N ASN A 286 -8.58 6.63 13.30
CA ASN A 286 -9.88 6.32 13.88
C ASN A 286 -10.73 7.58 14.14
N GLU A 287 -11.97 7.38 14.58
CA GLU A 287 -12.94 8.44 14.85
C GLU A 287 -12.49 9.40 15.96
N SER A 288 -11.66 8.94 16.90
CA SER A 288 -11.01 9.77 17.92
C SER A 288 -9.79 10.54 17.42
N SER A 289 -9.55 10.54 16.10
CA SER A 289 -8.40 11.16 15.44
C SER A 289 -7.04 10.56 15.81
N ALA A 290 -6.98 9.36 16.38
CA ALA A 290 -5.71 8.68 16.61
C ALA A 290 -5.25 7.95 15.34
N ILE A 291 -3.94 7.99 15.05
CA ILE A 291 -3.33 7.13 14.03
C ILE A 291 -3.35 5.71 14.57
N THR A 292 -3.97 4.80 13.84
CA THR A 292 -4.10 3.39 14.24
C THR A 292 -2.84 2.59 13.93
N LYS A 293 -2.75 1.34 14.38
CA LYS A 293 -1.69 0.41 13.95
C LYS A 293 -1.59 0.28 12.43
N LEU A 294 -2.72 0.20 11.73
CA LEU A 294 -2.79 0.24 10.27
C LEU A 294 -2.15 1.53 9.73
N GLY A 295 -2.46 2.69 10.32
CA GLY A 295 -1.86 3.97 9.94
C GLY A 295 -0.34 3.97 10.09
N TYR A 296 0.18 3.39 11.18
CA TYR A 296 1.63 3.24 11.37
C TYR A 296 2.26 2.20 10.43
N VAL A 297 1.54 1.16 10.01
CA VAL A 297 1.98 0.25 8.95
C VAL A 297 2.07 0.98 7.61
N MET A 298 1.05 1.76 7.25
CA MET A 298 1.09 2.57 6.02
C MET A 298 2.22 3.60 6.07
N ALA A 299 2.48 4.20 7.24
CA ALA A 299 3.55 5.18 7.43
C ALA A 299 4.96 4.63 7.16
N GLN A 300 5.18 3.31 7.33
CA GLN A 300 6.44 2.65 6.97
C GLN A 300 6.76 2.77 5.47
N TYR A 301 5.74 2.88 4.63
CA TYR A 301 5.92 3.19 3.21
C TYR A 301 5.78 4.69 2.96
N ALA A 302 4.64 5.26 3.35
CA ALA A 302 4.24 6.61 2.95
C ALA A 302 5.22 7.70 3.39
N ARG A 303 5.80 7.62 4.61
CA ARG A 303 6.75 8.65 5.08
C ARG A 303 8.08 8.61 4.33
N TYR A 304 8.56 7.44 3.95
CA TYR A 304 9.94 7.22 3.53
C TYR A 304 10.09 6.97 2.03
N VAL A 305 9.11 6.33 1.40
CA VAL A 305 9.07 6.09 -0.05
C VAL A 305 8.22 7.18 -0.71
N ARG A 306 8.84 8.35 -0.93
CA ARG A 306 8.15 9.54 -1.45
C ARG A 306 7.85 9.42 -2.95
N PRO A 307 6.83 10.12 -3.47
CA PRO A 307 6.58 10.19 -4.91
C PRO A 307 7.86 10.54 -5.69
N GLY A 308 8.13 9.81 -6.77
CA GLY A 308 9.33 9.95 -7.58
C GLY A 308 10.47 8.98 -7.23
N TYR A 309 10.41 8.31 -6.07
CA TYR A 309 11.29 7.16 -5.81
C TYR A 309 11.04 6.08 -6.86
N SER A 310 12.09 5.39 -7.27
CA SER A 310 11.97 4.21 -8.12
C SER A 310 12.07 2.95 -7.26
N LYS A 311 11.15 1.99 -7.44
CA LYS A 311 11.38 0.65 -6.94
C LYS A 311 12.60 0.06 -7.67
N ILE A 312 13.42 -0.69 -6.96
CA ILE A 312 14.56 -1.40 -7.52
C ILE A 312 14.43 -2.90 -7.29
N SER A 313 15.22 -3.68 -8.04
CA SER A 313 15.25 -5.13 -7.91
C SER A 313 15.74 -5.54 -6.53
N CYS A 314 15.06 -6.52 -5.93
CA CYS A 314 15.49 -7.17 -4.70
C CYS A 314 14.93 -8.60 -4.60
N THR A 315 15.61 -9.47 -3.86
CA THR A 315 15.00 -10.74 -3.41
C THR A 315 13.80 -10.41 -2.52
N SER A 316 12.58 -10.60 -3.02
CA SER A 316 11.36 -10.10 -2.35
C SER A 316 10.83 -11.00 -1.24
N ASN A 317 11.23 -12.27 -1.19
CA ASN A 317 10.93 -13.22 -0.11
C ASN A 317 12.19 -14.04 0.22
N PRO A 318 13.23 -13.40 0.79
CA PRO A 318 14.54 -14.02 1.00
C PRO A 318 14.51 -15.14 2.05
N THR A 319 13.59 -15.03 3.00
CA THR A 319 13.32 -16.03 4.04
C THR A 319 11.82 -16.20 4.14
N SER A 320 11.32 -17.44 4.26
CA SER A 320 9.89 -17.69 4.47
C SER A 320 9.30 -16.78 5.57
N GLY A 321 8.22 -16.07 5.24
CA GLY A 321 7.55 -15.13 6.14
C GLY A 321 8.23 -13.76 6.27
N VAL A 322 9.34 -13.50 5.57
CA VAL A 322 10.00 -12.19 5.49
C VAL A 322 9.88 -11.67 4.07
N TYR A 323 9.34 -10.47 3.92
CA TYR A 323 9.09 -9.85 2.63
C TYR A 323 9.82 -8.52 2.53
N VAL A 324 10.47 -8.26 1.39
CA VAL A 324 11.38 -7.13 1.21
C VAL A 324 11.04 -6.39 -0.08
N THR A 325 10.91 -5.07 0.03
CA THR A 325 10.91 -4.15 -1.12
C THR A 325 11.96 -3.07 -0.91
N ALA A 326 12.62 -2.65 -2.00
CA ALA A 326 13.63 -1.61 -1.97
C ALA A 326 13.35 -0.52 -3.00
N TYR A 327 13.73 0.71 -2.65
CA TYR A 327 13.43 1.92 -3.42
C TYR A 327 14.62 2.86 -3.39
N LYS A 328 14.84 3.61 -4.48
CA LYS A 328 15.87 4.65 -4.52
C LYS A 328 15.40 5.99 -5.07
N SER A 329 16.08 7.04 -4.65
CA SER A 329 16.02 8.37 -5.27
C SER A 329 17.43 8.97 -5.25
N GLY A 330 18.05 9.08 -6.42
CA GLY A 330 19.47 9.40 -6.52
C GLY A 330 20.32 8.40 -5.74
N THR A 331 21.03 8.89 -4.72
CA THR A 331 21.89 8.10 -3.82
C THR A 331 21.17 7.61 -2.56
N LYS A 332 19.91 8.02 -2.33
CA LYS A 332 19.12 7.58 -1.17
C LYS A 332 18.50 6.21 -1.44
N LEU A 333 18.64 5.31 -0.47
CA LEU A 333 18.07 3.96 -0.46
C LEU A 333 17.07 3.83 0.69
N VAL A 334 15.90 3.28 0.38
CA VAL A 334 14.88 2.89 1.37
C VAL A 334 14.56 1.42 1.19
N ILE A 335 14.57 0.66 2.28
CA ILE A 335 14.23 -0.77 2.29
C ILE A 335 13.08 -0.95 3.27
N VAL A 336 11.95 -1.50 2.82
CA VAL A 336 10.80 -1.83 3.68
C VAL A 336 10.68 -3.34 3.79
N ILE A 337 10.67 -3.84 5.02
CA ILE A 337 10.69 -5.24 5.37
C ILE A 337 9.47 -5.58 6.24
N VAL A 338 8.74 -6.62 5.85
CA VAL A 338 7.61 -7.18 6.61
C VAL A 338 8.02 -8.56 7.13
N ASN A 339 8.14 -8.73 8.44
CA ASN A 339 8.35 -10.02 9.08
C ASN A 339 7.02 -10.53 9.66
N GLN A 340 6.41 -11.51 9.02
CA GLN A 340 5.20 -12.18 9.51
C GLN A 340 5.49 -13.34 10.47
N ASN A 341 6.77 -13.71 10.67
CA ASN A 341 7.11 -14.76 11.63
C ASN A 341 6.84 -14.28 13.06
N ALA A 342 6.36 -15.18 13.92
CA ALA A 342 6.15 -14.86 15.34
C ALA A 342 7.48 -14.63 16.09
N ALA A 343 8.56 -15.25 15.64
CA ALA A 343 9.88 -15.14 16.23
C ALA A 343 10.72 -14.03 15.56
N THR A 344 11.71 -13.55 16.31
CA THR A 344 12.78 -12.71 15.75
C THR A 344 13.45 -13.46 14.60
N THR A 345 13.65 -12.76 13.49
CA THR A 345 14.29 -13.30 12.30
C THR A 345 15.50 -12.47 11.93
N TYR A 346 16.68 -13.11 11.94
CA TYR A 346 17.87 -12.54 11.33
C TYR A 346 17.71 -12.54 9.80
N GLN A 347 17.95 -11.40 9.16
CA GLN A 347 17.91 -11.24 7.71
C GLN A 347 19.19 -10.55 7.24
N SER A 348 19.93 -11.20 6.33
CA SER A 348 21.08 -10.63 5.65
C SER A 348 20.67 -9.87 4.39
N PHE A 349 21.47 -8.89 4.01
CA PHE A 349 21.30 -8.06 2.83
C PHE A 349 22.64 -7.89 2.12
N THR A 350 22.61 -7.97 0.80
CA THR A 350 23.73 -7.60 -0.07
C THR A 350 23.30 -6.47 -0.99
N LEU A 351 24.12 -5.42 -1.10
CA LEU A 351 23.87 -4.24 -1.91
C LEU A 351 24.78 -4.23 -3.14
N SER A 352 24.23 -3.88 -4.30
CA SER A 352 24.98 -3.57 -5.52
C SER A 352 24.44 -2.30 -6.18
N GLY A 353 25.30 -1.60 -6.92
CA GLY A 353 24.94 -0.35 -7.61
C GLY A 353 24.68 0.84 -6.68
N ILE A 354 24.93 0.71 -5.37
CA ILE A 354 24.80 1.77 -4.37
C ILE A 354 25.74 1.52 -3.20
N THR A 355 26.19 2.59 -2.55
CA THR A 355 27.01 2.54 -1.34
C THR A 355 26.30 3.30 -0.24
N VAL A 356 26.20 2.70 0.95
CA VAL A 356 25.59 3.28 2.13
C VAL A 356 26.53 3.07 3.32
N SER A 357 26.63 4.07 4.21
CA SER A 357 27.42 3.97 5.44
C SER A 357 26.60 3.53 6.64
N GLY A 358 25.27 3.50 6.50
CA GLY A 358 24.35 3.16 7.57
C GLY A 358 22.92 3.53 7.22
N PHE A 359 22.02 3.17 8.13
CA PHE A 359 20.60 3.44 8.03
C PHE A 359 20.04 4.00 9.33
N ASN A 360 19.10 4.94 9.20
CA ASN A 360 18.07 5.16 10.21
C ASN A 360 17.02 4.06 10.05
N ARG A 361 16.78 3.30 11.12
CA ARG A 361 15.81 2.22 11.16
C ARG A 361 14.57 2.66 11.92
N TYR A 362 13.41 2.45 11.32
CA TYR A 362 12.09 2.68 11.91
C TYR A 362 11.32 1.38 11.93
N TYR A 363 10.66 1.02 13.03
CA TYR A 363 9.90 -0.22 13.12
C TYR A 363 8.57 -0.05 13.87
N THR A 364 7.59 -0.82 13.45
CA THR A 364 6.25 -0.91 14.04
C THR A 364 5.96 -2.37 14.34
N ASN A 365 5.49 -2.65 15.54
CA ASN A 365 5.01 -3.96 15.98
C ASN A 365 3.75 -3.78 16.85
N SER A 366 3.26 -4.84 17.51
CA SER A 366 2.07 -4.74 18.35
C SER A 366 2.18 -3.72 19.51
N THR A 367 3.38 -3.44 20.01
CA THR A 367 3.60 -2.53 21.16
C THR A 367 4.29 -1.21 20.82
N SER A 368 4.89 -1.10 19.64
CA SER A 368 5.70 0.05 19.22
C SER A 368 5.17 0.65 17.91
N ASN A 369 5.21 1.97 17.79
CA ASN A 369 4.75 2.73 16.63
C ASN A 369 5.90 3.59 16.10
N LEU A 370 6.48 3.23 14.94
CA LEU A 370 7.64 3.92 14.34
C LEU A 370 8.78 4.20 15.34
N ALA A 371 9.02 3.26 16.25
CA ALA A 371 10.20 3.32 17.11
C ALA A 371 11.45 3.31 16.23
N SER A 372 12.51 3.99 16.68
CA SER A 372 13.68 4.21 15.84
C SER A 372 15.00 3.95 16.54
N ASN A 373 15.99 3.56 15.75
CA ASN A 373 17.40 3.54 16.09
C ASN A 373 18.23 3.63 14.80
N SER A 374 19.55 3.53 14.92
CA SER A 374 20.45 3.57 13.77
C SER A 374 21.32 2.30 13.70
N LEU A 375 21.85 2.02 12.52
CA LEU A 375 22.85 0.98 12.30
C LEU A 375 23.88 1.44 11.26
N THR A 376 25.13 1.06 11.49
CA THR A 376 26.25 1.33 10.58
C THR A 376 26.42 0.15 9.63
N VAL A 377 26.79 0.43 8.38
CA VAL A 377 27.12 -0.58 7.37
C VAL A 377 28.54 -0.35 6.90
N THR A 378 29.33 -1.42 6.87
CA THR A 378 30.69 -1.43 6.33
C THR A 378 30.73 -2.37 5.13
N GLY A 379 31.21 -1.87 3.99
CA GLY A 379 31.17 -2.62 2.73
C GLY A 379 29.77 -2.66 2.13
N ASN A 380 29.43 -3.76 1.46
CA ASN A 380 28.18 -3.91 0.72
C ASN A 380 27.25 -4.99 1.29
N THR A 381 27.60 -5.61 2.42
CA THR A 381 26.80 -6.64 3.08
C THR A 381 26.51 -6.24 4.52
N PHE A 382 25.31 -6.50 5.00
CA PHE A 382 24.93 -6.32 6.41
C PHE A 382 23.79 -7.26 6.78
N GLY A 383 23.47 -7.36 8.07
CA GLY A 383 22.31 -8.11 8.52
C GLY A 383 21.68 -7.48 9.76
N ILE A 384 20.39 -7.70 9.93
CA ILE A 384 19.63 -7.15 11.06
C ILE A 384 18.69 -8.20 11.67
N ASN A 385 18.47 -8.08 12.97
CA ASN A 385 17.38 -8.79 13.64
C ASN A 385 16.06 -8.02 13.46
N LEU A 386 15.10 -8.69 12.81
CA LEU A 386 13.72 -8.24 12.65
C LEU A 386 12.89 -8.81 13.79
N THR A 387 12.24 -7.97 14.60
CA THR A 387 11.32 -8.44 15.64
C THR A 387 10.20 -9.27 15.00
N GLY A 388 9.70 -10.28 15.72
CA GLY A 388 8.55 -11.06 15.28
C GLY A 388 7.32 -10.17 15.03
N SER A 389 6.54 -10.50 14.00
CA SER A 389 5.32 -9.79 13.58
C SER A 389 5.52 -8.28 13.56
N SER A 390 6.34 -7.80 12.63
CA SER A 390 6.74 -6.39 12.55
C SER A 390 6.92 -5.91 11.12
N VAL A 391 6.85 -4.58 10.96
CA VAL A 391 7.27 -3.88 9.75
C VAL A 391 8.45 -2.99 10.11
N THR A 392 9.53 -3.05 9.32
CA THR A 392 10.76 -2.28 9.51
C THR A 392 11.10 -1.53 8.23
N THR A 393 11.41 -0.25 8.34
CA THR A 393 11.93 0.57 7.23
C THR A 393 13.33 1.05 7.56
N LEU A 394 14.26 0.82 6.63
CA LEU A 394 15.62 1.34 6.67
C LEU A 394 15.73 2.49 5.69
N VAL A 395 16.20 3.64 6.14
CA VAL A 395 16.45 4.83 5.32
C VAL A 395 17.93 5.15 5.38
N SER A 396 18.63 5.11 4.26
CA SER A 396 20.09 5.32 4.23
C SER A 396 20.45 6.74 4.67
N ASN A 397 21.53 6.85 5.44
CA ASN A 397 22.04 8.13 5.98
C ASN A 397 22.30 9.19 4.91
#